data_AF-A0A834XG69-F1
#
_entry.id   AF-A0A834XG69-F1
#
_cell.length_a   1.000
_cell.length_b   1.000
_cell.length_c   1.000
_cell.angle_alpha   90.00
_cell.angle_beta   90.00
_cell.angle_gamma   90.00
#
_symmetry.space_group_name_H-M   'P 1'
#
loop_
_entity.id
_entity.type
_entity.pdbx_description
1 polymer ?
#
loop_
_entity_poly.entity_id
_entity_poly.type
_entity_poly.pdbx_seq_one_letter_code
_entity_poly.pdbx_strand_id
1 'polypeptide(L)' 'MAGLLGYSGLAPKTKNLVVAGGLTAFVFGVYYYTMRAVGGTDELQVAIDTFEQEKSKKGAEPNIPSKA' A
#
# COMPACT_ATOMS: atom_id res chain seq x y z
N MET A 1 -17.95 -16.24 -26.84
CA MET A 1 -16.89 -17.24 -26.56
C MET A 1 -15.66 -17.08 -27.48
N ALA A 2 -15.20 -15.86 -27.78
CA ALA A 2 -14.07 -15.68 -28.71
C ALA A 2 -12.71 -16.03 -28.09
N GLY A 3 -12.52 -15.78 -26.78
CA GLY A 3 -11.26 -16.03 -26.09
C GLY A 3 -10.87 -17.50 -25.97
N LEU A 4 -11.84 -18.40 -25.76
CA LEU A 4 -11.57 -19.84 -25.63
C LEU A 4 -11.23 -20.49 -26.98
N LEU A 5 -11.93 -20.07 -28.04
CA LEU A 5 -11.65 -20.49 -29.42
C LEU A 5 -10.28 -19.96 -29.88
N GLY A 6 -9.97 -18.70 -29.59
CA GLY A 6 -8.67 -18.09 -29.88
C GLY A 6 -7.51 -18.78 -29.15
N TYR A 7 -7.68 -19.10 -27.85
CA TYR A 7 -6.67 -19.85 -27.09
C TYR A 7 -6.48 -21.26 -27.63
N SER A 8 -7.56 -21.96 -28.01
CA SER A 8 -7.48 -23.33 -28.54
C SER A 8 -6.67 -23.45 -29.84
N GLY A 9 -6.71 -22.42 -30.69
CA GLY A 9 -5.96 -22.33 -31.95
C GLY A 9 -4.48 -21.94 -31.83
N LEU A 10 -4.01 -21.54 -30.63
CA LEU A 10 -2.62 -21.16 -30.42
C LEU A 10 -1.66 -22.37 -30.42
N ALA A 11 -0.44 -22.14 -30.91
CA ALA A 11 0.65 -23.09 -30.77
C ALA A 11 0.94 -23.39 -29.28
N PRO A 12 1.38 -24.61 -28.91
CA PRO A 12 1.60 -25.00 -27.52
C PRO A 12 2.52 -24.06 -26.73
N LYS A 13 3.58 -23.55 -27.37
CA LYS A 13 4.50 -22.59 -26.74
C LYS A 13 3.83 -21.27 -26.38
N THR A 14 2.93 -20.78 -27.24
CA THR A 14 2.19 -19.53 -27.01
C THR A 14 1.14 -19.71 -25.92
N LYS A 15 0.51 -20.88 -25.84
CA LYS A 15 -0.39 -21.23 -24.72
C LYS A 15 0.34 -21.17 -23.38
N ASN A 16 1.54 -21.77 -23.31
CA ASN A 16 2.36 -21.72 -22.10
C ASN A 16 2.77 -20.29 -21.72
N LEU A 17 3.06 -19.43 -22.71
CA LEU A 17 3.37 -18.02 -22.48
C LEU A 17 2.16 -17.26 -21.90
N VAL A 18 0.97 -17.47 -22.47
CA VAL A 18 -0.28 -16.87 -21.96
C VAL A 18 -0.56 -17.32 -20.53
N VAL A 19 -0.39 -18.61 -20.22
CA VAL A 19 -0.59 -19.15 -18.88
C VAL A 19 0.44 -18.59 -17.90
N ALA A 20 1.73 -18.62 -18.27
CA ALA A 20 2.80 -18.10 -17.42
C ALA A 20 2.66 -16.59 -17.19
N GLY A 21 2.33 -15.83 -18.23
CA GLY A 21 2.09 -14.39 -18.16
C GLY A 21 0.88 -14.05 -17.28
N GLY A 22 -0.23 -14.77 -17.44
CA GLY A 22 -1.43 -14.61 -16.61
C GLY A 22 -1.17 -14.92 -15.14
N LEU A 23 -0.48 -16.02 -14.84
CA LEU A 23 -0.12 -16.38 -13.47
C LEU A 23 0.82 -15.33 -12.85
N THR A 24 1.83 -14.88 -13.61
CA THR A 24 2.78 -13.87 -13.14
C THR A 24 2.08 -12.54 -12.86
N ALA A 25 1.23 -12.08 -13.78
CA ALA A 25 0.48 -10.84 -13.63
C ALA A 25 -0.52 -10.90 -12.46
N PHE A 26 -1.15 -12.05 -12.24
CA PHE A 26 -2.04 -12.25 -11.10
C PHE A 26 -1.30 -12.17 -9.76
N VAL A 27 -0.20 -12.92 -9.61
CA VAL A 27 0.60 -12.92 -8.37
C VAL A 27 1.18 -11.52 -8.11
N PHE A 28 1.75 -10.88 -9.15
CA PHE A 28 2.26 -9.52 -9.05
C PHE A 28 1.15 -8.51 -8.70
N GLY A 29 -0.02 -8.63 -9.31
CA GLY A 29 -1.17 -7.77 -9.04
C GLY A 29 -1.67 -7.89 -7.60
N VAL A 30 -1.76 -9.10 -7.06
CA VAL A 30 -2.14 -9.34 -5.66
C VAL A 30 -1.09 -8.75 -4.71
N TYR A 31 0.20 -9.01 -4.96
CA TYR A 31 1.30 -8.47 -4.15
C TYR A 31 1.34 -6.93 -4.17
N TYR A 32 1.18 -6.34 -5.35
CA TYR A 32 1.11 -4.89 -5.51
C TYR A 32 -0.13 -4.32 -4.81
N TYR A 33 -1.28 -4.98 -4.94
CA TYR A 33 -2.52 -4.55 -4.31
C TYR A 33 -2.41 -4.56 -2.79
N THR A 34 -1.86 -5.61 -2.19
CA THR A 34 -1.70 -5.68 -0.73
C THR A 34 -0.70 -4.63 -0.25
N MET A 35 0.42 -4.44 -0.94
CA MET A 35 1.36 -3.37 -0.59
C MET A 35 0.77 -1.97 -0.76
N ARG A 36 -0.08 -1.74 -1.77
CA ARG A 36 -0.73 -0.45 -1.98
C ARG A 36 -1.89 -0.20 -1.00
N ALA A 37 -2.63 -1.24 -0.64
CA ALA A 37 -3.77 -1.15 0.28
C ALA A 37 -3.36 -1.12 1.75
N VAL A 38 -2.20 -1.69 2.09
CA VAL A 38 -1.73 -1.83 3.48
C VAL A 38 -0.46 -1.01 3.76
N GLY A 39 0.32 -0.63 2.74
CA GLY A 39 1.59 0.12 2.88
C GLY A 39 1.46 1.64 2.93
N GLY A 40 0.25 2.19 3.05
CA GLY A 40 0.00 3.64 3.16
C GLY A 40 -0.16 4.16 4.59
N THR A 41 -0.22 3.26 5.58
CA THR A 41 -0.44 3.61 6.98
C THR A 41 0.87 3.63 7.77
N ASP A 42 1.76 4.57 7.42
CA ASP A 42 2.73 5.14 8.39
C ASP A 42 2.03 6.15 9.34
N GLU A 43 0.71 6.00 9.53
CA GLU A 43 -0.13 6.80 10.42
C GLU A 43 0.37 6.76 11.87
N LEU A 44 1.05 5.69 12.27
CA LEU A 44 1.60 5.59 13.63
C LEU A 44 2.77 6.57 13.84
N GLN A 45 3.65 6.77 12.85
CA GLN A 45 4.74 7.74 12.96
C GLN A 45 4.25 9.18 12.73
N VAL A 46 3.30 9.39 11.82
CA VAL A 46 2.67 10.71 11.63
C VAL A 46 1.90 11.14 12.88
N ALA A 47 1.24 10.23 13.58
CA ALA A 47 0.60 10.52 14.87
C ALA A 47 1.62 10.83 15.97
N ILE A 48 2.77 10.14 16.00
CA ILE A 48 3.86 10.43 16.94
C ILE A 48 4.49 11.81 16.66
N ASP A 49 4.80 12.13 15.40
CA ASP A 49 5.34 13.44 15.00
C ASP A 49 4.36 14.58 15.31
N THR A 50 3.06 14.35 15.10
CA THR A 50 2.01 15.33 15.44
C THR A 50 1.94 15.54 16.95
N PHE A 51 2.07 14.48 17.75
CA PHE A 51 2.06 14.55 19.21
C PHE A 51 3.30 15.25 19.78
N GLU A 52 4.49 15.00 19.24
CA GLU A 52 5.72 15.71 19.65
C GLU A 52 5.70 17.20 19.28
N GLN A 53 5.14 17.56 18.13
CA GLN A 53 4.95 18.97 17.75
C GLN A 53 3.98 19.70 18.67
N GLU A 54 2.88 19.07 19.08
CA GLU A 54 1.93 19.65 20.03
C GLU A 54 2.53 19.83 21.43
N LYS A 55 3.39 18.91 21.87
CA LYS A 55 4.11 19.02 23.15
C LYS A 55 5.12 20.18 23.14
N SER A 56 5.80 20.40 22.02
CA SER A 56 6.77 21.49 21.86
C SER A 56 6.10 22.88 21.86
N LYS A 57 4.86 23.00 21.36
CA LYS A 57 4.10 24.26 21.41
C LYS A 57 3.53 24.59 22.80
N LYS A 58 3.12 23.58 23.58
CA LYS A 58 2.63 23.78 24.96
C LYS A 58 3.73 24.04 26.00
N GLY A 59 4.99 23.73 25.70
CA GLY A 59 6.13 24.02 26.57
C GLY A 59 6.60 25.48 26.58
N ALA A 60 6.00 26.34 25.74
CA ALA A 60 6.40 27.74 25.57
C ALA A 60 5.42 28.77 26.17
N GLU A 61 4.39 28.36 26.91
CA GLU A 61 3.60 29.27 27.74
C GLU A 61 3.97 29.12 29.22
N PRO A 62 4.69 30.10 29.80
CA PRO A 62 4.99 30.12 31.23
C PRO A 62 3.78 30.67 31.98
N ASN A 63 2.74 29.85 32.20
CA ASN A 63 1.69 30.21 33.14
C ASN A 63 2.04 29.69 34.53
N ILE A 64 2.86 30.48 35.23
CA ILE A 64 3.01 30.45 36.68
C ILE A 64 1.79 31.18 37.27
N PRO A 65 0.88 30.52 38.01
CA PRO A 65 0.10 31.20 39.01
C PRO A 65 0.92 31.21 40.31
N SER A 66 1.47 32.38 40.62
CA SER A 66 1.99 32.71 41.94
C SER A 66 0.87 32.49 42.97
N LYS A 67 1.14 31.70 44.02
CA LYS A 67 0.26 31.64 45.18
C LYS A 67 1.04 32.06 46.41
N ALA A 68 0.61 33.20 46.96
CA ALA A 68 0.98 33.75 48.25
C ALA A 68 0.53 32.87 49.42
#